data_AF-A0A1Q7GT20-F1
#
_entry.id   AF-A0A1Q7GT20-F1
#
_cell.length_a   1.000
_cell.length_b   1.000
_cell.length_c   1.000
_cell.angle_alpha   90.00
_cell.angle_beta   90.00
_cell.angle_gamma   90.00
#
_symmetry.space_group_name_H-M   'P 1'
#
loop_
_entity.id
_entity.type
_entity.pdbx_description
1 polymer ?
#
loop_
_entity_poly.entity_id
_entity_poly.type
_entity_poly.pdbx_seq_one_letter_code
_entity_poly.pdbx_strand_id
1 'polypeptide(L)'
;MLAAAGFQMKAADTPEKVAHLQMLTPGKIVRRERNGEPSYIFADRHVCKCLYAGTERQYQEYRKLAREQTMADEATVVAEEASDPRGWGLWGLWP
;
A
#
# COMPACT_ATOMS: atom_id res chain seq x y z
N MET A 1 -5.34 0.78 -3.97
CA MET A 1 -4.14 0.24 -4.65
C MET A 1 -4.13 -1.29 -4.79
N LEU A 2 -4.21 -2.08 -3.71
CA LEU A 2 -4.13 -3.55 -3.81
C LEU A 2 -5.21 -4.18 -4.73
N ALA A 3 -6.48 -3.81 -4.53
CA ALA A 3 -7.56 -4.28 -5.39
C ALA A 3 -7.39 -3.82 -6.85
N ALA A 4 -6.92 -2.59 -7.08
CA ALA A 4 -6.63 -2.06 -8.41
C ALA A 4 -5.48 -2.81 -9.10
N ALA A 5 -4.48 -3.26 -8.33
CA ALA A 5 -3.42 -4.15 -8.81
C ALA A 5 -3.88 -5.61 -9.04
N GLY A 6 -5.16 -5.90 -8.77
CA GLY A 6 -5.79 -7.21 -9.00
C GLY A 6 -5.66 -8.20 -7.84
N PHE A 7 -5.18 -7.78 -6.66
CA PHE A 7 -5.16 -8.65 -5.48
C PHE A 7 -6.58 -9.08 -5.11
N GLN A 8 -6.72 -10.35 -4.75
CA GLN A 8 -8.00 -10.93 -4.35
C GLN A 8 -8.14 -10.84 -2.83
N MET A 9 -9.22 -10.20 -2.38
CA MET A 9 -9.57 -10.12 -0.98
C MET A 9 -10.20 -11.44 -0.51
N LYS A 10 -9.76 -11.92 0.65
CA LYS A 10 -10.28 -13.10 1.33
C LYS A 10 -10.58 -12.74 2.78
N ALA A 11 -11.83 -12.95 3.20
CA ALA A 11 -12.20 -12.76 4.59
C ALA A 11 -11.53 -13.81 5.49
N ALA A 12 -11.08 -13.41 6.67
CA ALA A 12 -10.79 -14.35 7.75
C ALA A 12 -12.08 -14.63 8.51
N ASP A 13 -12.89 -15.50 7.92
CA ASP A 13 -14.21 -15.93 8.39
C ASP A 13 -14.16 -17.01 9.49
N THR A 14 -13.00 -17.60 9.76
CA THR A 14 -12.82 -18.58 10.85
C THR A 14 -11.86 -18.07 11.93
N PRO A 15 -12.04 -18.49 13.21
CA PRO A 15 -11.14 -18.11 14.30
C PRO A 15 -9.67 -18.44 14.00
N GLU A 16 -9.40 -19.56 13.33
CA GLU A 16 -8.05 -19.99 12.95
C GLU A 16 -7.43 -19.03 11.92
N LYS A 17 -8.22 -18.59 10.92
CA LYS A 17 -7.77 -17.60 9.94
C LYS A 17 -7.49 -16.25 10.60
N VAL A 18 -8.30 -15.85 11.58
CA VAL A 18 -8.09 -14.62 12.35
C VAL A 18 -6.81 -14.71 13.20
N ALA A 19 -6.59 -15.82 13.90
CA ALA A 19 -5.36 -16.06 14.65
C ALA A 19 -4.13 -16.04 13.74
N HIS A 20 -4.24 -16.62 12.54
CA HIS A 20 -3.15 -16.58 11.56
C HIS A 20 -2.86 -15.15 11.07
N LEU A 21 -3.89 -14.33 10.83
CA LEU A 21 -3.72 -12.92 10.48
C LEU A 21 -2.97 -12.13 11.56
N GLN A 22 -3.19 -12.45 12.84
CA GLN A 22 -2.53 -11.76 13.95
C GLN A 22 -1.01 -12.01 13.99
N MET A 23 -0.55 -13.16 13.50
CA MET A 23 0.87 -13.49 13.41
C MET A 23 1.60 -12.78 12.28
N LEU A 24 0.87 -12.22 11.30
CA LEU A 24 1.48 -11.51 10.17
C LEU A 24 1.90 -10.09 10.59
N THR A 25 3.04 -9.66 10.05
CA THR A 25 3.54 -8.30 10.30
C THR A 25 2.54 -7.28 9.74
N PRO A 26 2.06 -6.33 10.55
CA PRO A 26 1.08 -5.34 10.09
C PRO A 26 1.66 -4.43 9.02
N GLY A 27 0.82 -4.02 8.07
CA GLY A 27 1.15 -2.98 7.09
C GLY A 27 2.19 -3.38 6.04
N LYS A 28 2.54 -4.66 5.90
CA LYS A 28 3.52 -5.13 4.91
C LYS A 28 2.93 -6.22 4.02
N ILE A 29 3.32 -6.19 2.75
CA ILE A 29 3.13 -7.31 1.85
C ILE A 29 4.25 -8.31 2.11
N VAL A 30 3.89 -9.56 2.41
CA VAL A 30 4.84 -10.66 2.62
C VAL A 30 4.83 -11.60 1.42
N ARG A 31 6.02 -12.03 0.98
CA ARG A 31 6.17 -13.12 0.02
C ARG A 31 6.08 -14.45 0.76
N ARG A 32 5.30 -15.38 0.21
CA ARG A 32 5.14 -16.77 0.66
C ARG A 32 5.20 -17.67 -0.55
N GLU A 33 5.61 -18.91 -0.37
CA GLU A 33 5.50 -19.91 -1.42
C GLU A 33 4.20 -20.69 -1.23
N ARG A 34 3.47 -20.89 -2.32
CA ARG A 34 2.26 -21.70 -2.36
C ARG A 34 2.32 -22.58 -3.58
N ASN A 35 2.34 -23.89 -3.38
CA ASN A 35 2.42 -24.89 -4.46
C ASN A 35 3.64 -24.69 -5.39
N GLY A 36 4.77 -24.24 -4.85
CA GLY A 36 5.98 -23.96 -5.64
C GLY A 36 5.99 -22.61 -6.36
N GLU A 37 4.94 -21.80 -6.24
CA GLU A 37 4.87 -20.47 -6.84
C GLU A 37 4.90 -19.36 -5.78
N PRO A 38 5.52 -18.19 -6.07
CA PRO A 38 5.50 -17.06 -5.16
C PRO A 38 4.12 -16.41 -5.10
N SER A 39 3.57 -16.36 -3.89
CA SER A 39 2.33 -15.66 -3.53
C SER A 39 2.67 -14.47 -2.63
N TYR A 40 2.02 -13.34 -2.90
CA TYR A 40 2.13 -12.10 -2.14
C TYR A 40 0.88 -11.88 -1.32
N ILE A 41 1.07 -11.58 -0.03
CA ILE A 41 -0.03 -11.51 0.93
C ILE A 41 0.06 -10.21 1.72
N PHE A 42 -1.06 -9.51 1.84
CA PHE A 42 -1.23 -8.39 2.74
C PHE A 42 -2.36 -8.67 3.73
N ALA A 43 -2.11 -8.46 5.01
CA ALA A 43 -3.06 -8.69 6.08
C ALA A 43 -3.55 -7.36 6.66
N ASP A 44 -4.86 -7.15 6.60
CA ASP A 44 -5.52 -6.07 7.32
C ASP A 44 -6.32 -6.64 8.48
N ARG A 45 -5.66 -6.66 9.64
CA ARG A 45 -6.20 -7.17 10.90
C ARG A 45 -7.04 -6.14 11.67
N HIS A 46 -7.01 -4.87 11.26
CA HIS A 46 -7.60 -3.77 12.04
C HIS A 46 -8.90 -3.26 11.44
N VAL A 47 -9.00 -3.16 10.12
CA VAL A 47 -10.16 -2.56 9.46
C VAL A 47 -11.14 -3.64 9.02
N CYS A 48 -10.74 -4.52 8.09
CA CYS A 48 -11.65 -5.51 7.50
C CYS A 48 -11.51 -6.94 8.06
N LYS A 49 -10.45 -7.23 8.85
CA LYS A 49 -10.05 -8.61 9.19
C LYS A 49 -9.94 -9.50 7.95
N CYS A 50 -9.29 -8.98 6.92
CA CYS A 50 -9.20 -9.60 5.61
C CYS A 50 -7.77 -9.71 5.11
N LEU A 51 -7.57 -10.62 4.17
CA LEU A 51 -6.30 -10.96 3.57
C LEU A 51 -6.37 -10.70 2.08
N TYR A 52 -5.48 -9.87 1.55
CA TYR A 52 -5.32 -9.70 0.12
C TYR A 52 -4.22 -10.64 -0.37
N ALA A 53 -4.53 -11.50 -1.33
CA ALA A 53 -3.57 -12.41 -1.94
C ALA A 53 -3.42 -12.12 -3.43
N GLY A 54 -2.18 -12.14 -3.91
CA GLY A 54 -1.84 -11.96 -5.31
C GLY A 54 -0.61 -12.75 -5.73
N THR A 55 -0.34 -12.74 -7.02
CA THR A 55 0.84 -13.31 -7.67
C THR A 55 1.96 -12.26 -7.75
N GLU A 56 3.15 -12.69 -8.18
CA GLU A 56 4.26 -11.80 -8.50
C GLU A 56 3.84 -10.66 -9.44
N ARG A 57 3.09 -10.97 -10.51
CA ARG A 57 2.63 -9.97 -11.48
C ARG A 57 1.78 -8.88 -10.81
N GLN A 58 0.85 -9.28 -9.94
CA GLN A 58 -0.02 -8.33 -9.24
C GLN A 58 0.79 -7.50 -8.23
N TYR A 59 1.80 -8.08 -7.60
CA TYR A 59 2.71 -7.35 -6.73
C TYR A 59 3.52 -6.28 -7.48
N GLN A 60 4.03 -6.59 -8.68
CA GLN A 60 4.74 -5.60 -9.50
C GLN A 60 3.80 -4.46 -9.92
N GLU A 61 2.55 -4.76 -10.28
CA GLU A 61 1.55 -3.74 -10.60
C GLU A 61 1.23 -2.87 -9.38
N TYR A 62 1.08 -3.46 -8.19
CA TYR A 62 0.92 -2.71 -6.95
C TYR A 62 2.08 -1.74 -6.73
N ARG A 63 3.32 -2.19 -6.92
CA ARG A 63 4.50 -1.33 -6.76
C ARG A 63 4.52 -0.19 -7.78
N LYS A 64 4.05 -0.43 -9.01
CA LYS A 64 3.93 0.60 -10.04
C LYS A 64 2.90 1.65 -9.64
N LEU A 65 1.69 1.23 -9.29
CA LEU A 65 0.61 2.13 -8.84
C LEU A 65 1.01 2.94 -7.61
N ALA A 66 1.71 2.33 -6.65
CA ALA A 66 2.18 3.04 -5.46
C ALA A 66 3.18 4.16 -5.81
N ARG A 67 4.09 3.92 -6.76
CA ARG A 67 5.03 4.96 -7.21
C ARG A 67 4.32 6.08 -7.96
N GLU A 68 3.40 5.72 -8.86
CA GLU A 68 2.61 6.70 -9.62
C GLU A 68 1.79 7.60 -8.69
N GLN A 69 1.19 7.01 -7.64
CA GLN A 69 0.47 7.78 -6.64
C GLN A 69 1.39 8.74 -5.87
N THR A 70 2.55 8.28 -5.39
CA THR A 70 3.52 9.16 -4.72
C THR A 70 3.95 10.33 -5.61
N MET A 71 4.24 10.09 -6.88
CA MET A 71 4.62 11.16 -7.82
C MET A 71 3.48 12.16 -8.06
N ALA A 72 2.23 11.69 -8.16
CA ALA A 72 1.07 12.55 -8.32
C ALA A 72 0.80 13.40 -7.07
N ASP A 73 0.92 12.81 -5.88
CA ASP A 73 0.78 13.51 -4.61
C ASP A 73 1.88 14.58 -4.47
N GLU A 74 3.13 14.25 -4.79
CA GLU A 74 4.26 15.20 -4.82
C GLU A 74 4.01 16.36 -5.79
N ALA A 75 3.56 16.06 -7.01
CA ALA A 75 3.27 17.09 -8.01
C ALA A 75 2.15 18.04 -7.55
N THR A 76 1.16 17.51 -6.82
CA THR A 76 0.06 18.31 -6.26
C THR A 76 0.59 19.26 -5.20
N VAL A 77 1.39 18.77 -4.25
CA VAL A 77 2.00 19.61 -3.21
C VAL A 77 2.88 20.69 -3.84
N VAL A 78 3.71 20.35 -4.82
CA VAL A 78 4.56 21.32 -5.52
C VAL A 78 3.71 22.41 -6.19
N ALA A 79 2.61 22.04 -6.84
CA ALA A 79 1.71 22.99 -7.50
C ALA A 79 1.00 23.91 -6.48
N GLU A 80 0.55 23.35 -5.35
CA GLU A 80 -0.09 24.10 -4.26
C GLU A 80 0.88 25.12 -3.64
N GLU A 81 2.09 24.69 -3.30
CA GLU A 81 3.14 25.54 -2.72
C GLU A 81 3.60 26.63 -3.70
N ALA A 82 3.76 26.29 -4.99
CA ALA A 82 4.10 27.26 -6.02
C ALA A 82 3.01 28.34 -6.19
N SER A 83 1.75 27.98 -5.92
CA SER A 83 0.61 28.87 -6.00
C SER A 83 0.33 29.65 -4.71
N ASP A 84 0.98 29.37 -3.57
CA ASP A 84 0.80 30.16 -2.34
C ASP A 84 1.75 31.37 -2.33
N PRO A 85 1.24 32.61 -2.55
CA PRO A 85 2.07 33.81 -2.51
C PRO A 85 2.67 34.11 -1.13
N ARG A 86 2.18 33.49 -0.05
CA ARG A 86 2.75 33.59 1.31
C ARG A 86 3.87 32.58 1.54
N GLY A 87 3.87 31.45 0.84
CA GLY A 87 4.91 30.42 0.91
C GLY A 87 6.27 30.98 0.53
N TRP A 88 6.34 31.73 -0.58
CA TRP A 88 7.54 32.45 -1.03
C TRP A 88 8.05 33.51 -0.04
N GLY A 89 7.19 34.09 0.79
CA GLY A 89 7.56 35.09 1.80
C GLY A 89 8.25 34.54 3.05
N LEU A 90 8.11 33.24 3.33
CA LEU A 90 8.72 32.56 4.49
C LEU A 90 10.14 32.03 4.21
N TRP A 91 10.56 31.92 2.94
CA TRP A 91 11.91 31.55 2.56
C TRP A 91 12.97 32.66 2.76
N GLY A 92 12.56 33.85 3.21
CA GLY A 92 13.46 34.94 3.64
C GLY A 92 14.23 34.69 4.95
N LEU A 93 14.24 33.45 5.45
CA LEU A 93 15.01 32.97 6.60
C LEU A 93 16.29 32.23 6.21
N TRP A 94 16.58 32.11 4.91
CA TRP A 94 17.86 31.60 4.42
C TRP A 94 18.93 32.71 4.52
N PRO A 95 20.11 32.47 5.11
CA PRO A 95 21.18 33.47 5.18
C PRO A 95 21.73 33.86 3.81
#